data_AF-W1XWY1-F1
#
_entry.id   AF-W1XWY1-F1
#
_cell.length_a   1.000
_cell.length_b   1.000
_cell.length_c   1.000
_cell.angle_alpha   90.00
_cell.angle_beta   90.00
_cell.angle_gamma   90.00
#
_symmetry.space_group_name_H-M   'P 1'
#
loop_
_entity.id
_entity.type
_entity.pdbx_description
1 polymer ?
#
loop_
_entity_poly.entity_id
_entity_poly.type
_entity_poly.pdbx_seq_one_letter_code
_entity_poly.pdbx_strand_id
1 'polypeptide(L)' 'METTKDLEKYTYDLLAERGVTLDDIAELVFYVQKPYMPNLKLEECRTSVASVLSKREVHNAIITGVELDKLTEQNKLSQP' A
#
# COMPACT_ATOMS: atom_id res chain seq x y z
N MET A 1 -12.02 3.12 -19.88
CA MET A 1 -12.22 3.05 -18.42
C MET A 1 -11.26 2.01 -17.91
N GLU A 2 -10.25 2.38 -17.12
CA GLU A 2 -9.32 1.41 -16.53
C GLU A 2 -10.09 0.47 -15.60
N THR A 3 -9.82 -0.83 -15.74
CA THR A 3 -10.48 -1.83 -14.91
C THR A 3 -9.85 -1.84 -13.51
N THR A 4 -10.58 -2.26 -12.49
CA THR A 4 -10.05 -2.29 -11.10
C THR A 4 -8.78 -3.14 -10.98
N LYS A 5 -8.61 -4.17 -11.81
CA LYS A 5 -7.41 -5.00 -11.86
C LYS A 5 -6.19 -4.25 -12.38
N ASP A 6 -6.39 -3.30 -13.30
CA ASP A 6 -5.31 -2.48 -13.83
C ASP A 6 -4.78 -1.53 -12.75
N LEU A 7 -5.69 -0.92 -11.98
CA LEU A 7 -5.36 -0.05 -10.85
C LEU A 7 -4.66 -0.80 -9.71
N GLU A 8 -5.09 -2.03 -9.44
CA GLU A 8 -4.46 -2.88 -8.43
C GLU A 8 -3.01 -3.16 -8.77
N LYS A 9 -2.75 -3.63 -9.99
CA LYS A 9 -1.38 -3.88 -10.47
C LYS A 9 -0.53 -2.61 -10.41
N TYR A 10 -1.06 -1.48 -10.90
CA TYR A 10 -0.34 -0.20 -10.86
C TYR A 10 0.00 0.23 -9.42
N THR A 11 -0.90 0.00 -8.47
CA THR A 11 -0.67 0.27 -7.05
C THR A 11 0.48 -0.56 -6.50
N TYR A 12 0.54 -1.86 -6.81
CA TYR A 12 1.67 -2.72 -6.40
C TYR A 12 2.99 -2.27 -7.02
N ASP A 13 2.98 -1.91 -8.31
CA ASP A 13 4.17 -1.43 -9.02
C ASP A 13 4.69 -0.12 -8.37
N LEU A 14 3.79 0.81 -8.01
CA LEU A 14 4.14 2.05 -7.29
C LEU A 14 4.70 1.79 -5.89
N LEU A 15 4.08 0.92 -5.10
CA LEU A 15 4.59 0.59 -3.76
C LEU A 15 6.00 -0.01 -3.85
N ALA A 16 6.23 -0.93 -4.79
CA ALA A 16 7.54 -1.52 -5.02
C ALA A 16 8.58 -0.49 -5.48
N GLU A 17 8.20 0.47 -6.34
CA GLU A 17 9.07 1.59 -6.74
C GLU A 17 9.51 2.44 -5.54
N ARG A 18 8.64 2.58 -4.53
CA ARG A 18 8.95 3.27 -3.27
C ARG A 18 9.66 2.39 -2.24
N GLY A 19 10.01 1.15 -2.60
CA GLY A 19 10.71 0.21 -1.74
C GLY A 19 9.83 -0.43 -0.66
N VAL A 20 8.51 -0.45 -0.86
CA VAL A 20 7.54 -1.05 0.07
C VAL A 20 6.93 -2.31 -0.56
N THR A 21 7.05 -3.43 0.14
CA THR A 21 6.44 -4.70 -0.23
C THR A 21 5.21 -5.00 0.62
N LEU A 22 4.43 -6.00 0.19
CA LEU A 22 3.29 -6.49 0.97
C LEU A 22 3.71 -7.03 2.34
N ASP A 23 4.90 -7.64 2.41
CA ASP A 23 5.41 -8.28 3.61
C ASP A 23 5.83 -7.21 4.63
N ASP A 24 6.41 -6.08 4.20
CA ASP A 24 6.72 -4.94 5.08
C ASP A 24 5.46 -4.44 5.81
N ILE A 25 4.34 -4.32 5.09
CA ILE A 25 3.06 -3.89 5.67
C ILE A 25 2.50 -4.99 6.59
N ALA A 26 2.62 -6.26 6.20
CA ALA A 26 2.14 -7.40 7.00
C ALA A 26 2.91 -7.52 8.32
N GLU A 27 4.22 -7.25 8.33
CA GLU A 27 5.04 -7.22 9.53
C GLU A 27 4.58 -6.13 10.51
N LEU A 28 4.20 -4.95 10.02
CA LEU A 28 3.62 -3.90 10.86
C LEU A 28 2.29 -4.34 11.49
N VAL A 29 1.41 -4.97 10.70
CA VAL A 29 0.15 -5.52 11.22
C VAL A 29 0.43 -6.59 12.27
N PHE A 30 1.34 -7.52 11.99
CA PHE A 30 1.73 -8.57 12.93
C PHE A 30 2.25 -7.98 14.23
N TYR A 31 3.17 -7.01 14.17
CA TYR A 31 3.72 -6.33 15.32
C TYR A 31 2.63 -5.71 16.20
N VAL A 32 1.68 -4.99 15.61
CA VAL A 32 0.58 -4.34 16.34
C VAL A 32 -0.40 -5.35 16.95
N GLN A 33 -0.67 -6.47 16.26
CA GLN A 33 -1.70 -7.42 16.67
C GLN A 33 -1.18 -8.54 17.57
N LYS A 34 0.12 -8.84 17.55
CA LYS A 34 0.74 -9.93 18.33
C LYS A 34 0.42 -9.90 19.84
N PRO A 35 0.35 -8.73 20.52
CA PRO A 35 0.01 -8.67 21.94
C PRO A 35 -1.41 -9.15 22.25
N TYR A 36 -2.33 -9.04 21.30
CA TYR A 36 -3.75 -9.40 21.46
C TYR A 36 -4.06 -10.78 20.87
N MET A 37 -3.28 -11.22 19.89
CA MET A 37 -3.45 -12.49 19.19
C MET A 37 -2.14 -13.30 19.21
N PRO A 38 -1.81 -14.00 20.31
CA PRO A 38 -0.53 -14.70 20.45
C PRO A 38 -0.25 -15.75 19.36
N ASN A 39 -1.30 -16.35 18.81
CA ASN A 39 -1.21 -17.38 17.76
C ASN A 39 -1.31 -16.83 16.33
N LEU A 40 -1.39 -15.51 16.16
CA LEU A 40 -1.40 -14.87 14.85
C LEU A 40 -0.15 -15.25 14.08
N LYS A 41 -0.33 -15.58 12.79
CA LYS A 41 0.75 -15.87 11.84
C LYS A 41 0.90 -14.72 10.84
N LEU A 42 2.12 -14.51 10.37
CA LEU A 42 2.42 -13.46 9.39
C LEU A 42 1.61 -13.61 8.09
N GLU A 43 1.38 -14.85 7.63
CA GLU A 43 0.54 -15.13 6.45
C GLU A 43 -0.92 -14.65 6.59
N GLU A 44 -1.47 -14.66 7.81
CA GLU A 44 -2.82 -14.15 8.08
C GLU A 44 -2.84 -12.62 7.99
N CYS A 45 -1.77 -11.97 8.46
CA CYS A 45 -1.58 -10.53 8.28
C CYS A 45 -1.45 -10.19 6.80
N ARG A 46 -0.63 -10.93 6.05
CA ARG A 46 -0.42 -10.76 4.62
C ARG A 46 -1.71 -10.89 3.81
N THR A 47 -2.53 -11.89 4.12
CA THR A 47 -3.86 -12.09 3.52
C THR A 47 -4.78 -10.90 3.82
N SER A 48 -4.74 -10.39 5.05
CA SER A 48 -5.55 -9.23 5.47
C SER A 48 -5.11 -7.96 4.74
N VAL A 49 -3.79 -7.72 4.60
CA VAL A 49 -3.25 -6.58 3.85
C VAL A 49 -3.64 -6.67 2.38
N ALA A 50 -3.49 -7.84 1.74
CA ALA A 50 -3.90 -8.05 0.35
C ALA A 50 -5.39 -7.73 0.14
N SER A 51 -6.26 -8.11 1.09
CA SER A 51 -7.69 -7.79 1.04
C SER A 51 -8.00 -6.30 1.22
N VAL A 52 -7.17 -5.55 1.96
CA VAL A 52 -7.27 -4.09 2.03
C VAL A 52 -6.82 -3.47 0.71
N LEU A 53 -5.68 -3.91 0.19
CA LEU A 53 -5.14 -3.40 -1.06
C LEU A 53 -6.06 -3.65 -2.24
N SER A 54 -6.81 -4.76 -2.29
CA SER A 54 -7.76 -5.04 -3.39
C SER A 54 -8.96 -4.06 -3.48
N LYS A 55 -9.07 -3.08 -2.57
CA LYS A 55 -10.18 -2.12 -2.54
C LYS A 55 -9.85 -0.90 -3.42
N ARG A 56 -10.75 -0.57 -4.33
CA ARG A 56 -10.58 0.56 -5.27
C ARG A 56 -10.26 1.90 -4.58
N GLU A 57 -10.91 2.21 -3.46
CA GLU A 57 -10.63 3.44 -2.68
C GLU A 57 -9.19 3.48 -2.16
N VAL A 58 -8.63 2.32 -1.80
CA VAL A 58 -7.25 2.21 -1.33
C VAL A 58 -6.27 2.45 -2.48
N HIS A 59 -6.54 1.91 -3.66
CA HIS A 59 -5.75 2.23 -4.87
C HIS A 59 -5.73 3.73 -5.14
N ASN A 60 -6.91 4.38 -5.13
CA ASN A 60 -7.00 5.82 -5.39
C ASN A 60 -6.15 6.63 -4.41
N ALA A 61 -6.22 6.29 -3.11
CA ALA A 61 -5.44 6.97 -2.08
C ALA A 61 -3.92 6.78 -2.26
N ILE A 62 -3.47 5.55 -2.50
CA ILE A 62 -2.04 5.23 -2.67
C ILE A 62 -1.50 5.91 -3.92
N ILE A 63 -2.18 5.77 -5.07
CA ILE A 63 -1.76 6.38 -6.33
C ILE A 63 -1.67 7.89 -6.16
N THR A 64 -2.70 8.53 -5.62
CA THR A 64 -2.70 10.00 -5.43
C THR A 64 -1.55 10.45 -4.52
N GLY A 65 -1.32 9.76 -3.40
CA GLY A 65 -0.24 10.09 -2.48
C GLY A 65 1.15 9.96 -3.12
N VAL A 66 1.41 8.82 -3.77
CA VAL A 66 2.72 8.57 -4.40
C VAL A 66 2.99 9.52 -5.57
N GLU A 67 1.99 9.87 -6.37
CA GLU A 67 2.17 10.85 -7.45
C GLU A 67 2.47 12.26 -6.91
N LEU A 68 1.83 12.66 -5.79
CA LEU A 68 2.17 13.92 -5.12
C LEU A 68 3.61 13.92 -4.59
N ASP A 69 4.07 12.81 -4.01
CA ASP A 69 5.46 12.64 -3.57
C ASP A 69 6.42 12.80 -4.76
N LYS A 70 6.16 12.10 -5.88
CA LYS A 70 6.98 12.18 -7.10
C LYS A 70 7.04 13.61 -7.65
N LEU A 71 5.92 14.32 -7.70
CA LEU A 71 5.89 15.72 -8.15
C LEU A 71 6.67 16.63 -7.20
N THR A 72 6.61 16.38 -5.90
CA THR A 72 7.37 17.11 -4.88
C THR A 72 8.87 16.91 -5.07
N GLU A 73 9.32 15.66 -5.20
CA GLU A 73 10.73 15.29 -5.43
C GLU A 73 11.27 15.93 -6.72
N GLN A 74 10.41 16.09 -7.73
CA GLN A 74 10.75 16.73 -9.01
C GLN A 74 10.63 18.26 -8.98
N ASN A 75 10.29 18.88 -7.84
CA ASN A 75 10.04 20.31 -7.70
C ASN A 75 8.98 20.86 -8.68
N LYS A 76 7.96 20.04 -8.99
CA LYS A 76 6.88 20.37 -9.93
C LYS A 76 5.60 20.87 -9.26
N LEU A 77 5.52 20.81 -7.93
CA LEU A 77 4.42 21.41 -7.19
C LEU A 77 4.64 22.91 -7.00
N SER A 78 3.54 23.68 -7.01
CA SER A 78 3.58 25.09 -6.63
C SER A 78 4.08 25.24 -5.20
N GLN A 79 4.87 26.29 -4.94
CA GLN A 79 5.18 26.70 -3.57
C GLN A 79 3.88 27.16 -2.88
N PRO A 80 3.78 27.03 -1.54
CA PRO A 80 2.79 27.78 -0.77
C PRO A 80 2.93 29.30 -1.00
#